data_AF-A0A392SG61-F1
#
_entry.id   AF-A0A392SG61-F1
#
_cell.length_a   1.000
_cell.length_b   1.000
_cell.length_c   1.000
_cell.angle_alpha   90.00
_cell.angle_beta   90.00
_cell.angle_gamma   90.00
#
_symmetry.space_group_name_H-M   'P 1'
#
loop_
_entity.id
_entity.type
_entity.pdbx_description
1 polymer ?
#
loop_
_entity_poly.entity_id
_entity_poly.type
_entity_poly.pdbx_seq_one_letter_code
_entity_poly.pdbx_strand_id
1 'polypeptide(L)' 'MKHPKDKDVYFKLDATDEAILVATKQVHRSSPLEQALMNVLDDLDSDEEDEIGECLKELDDFDDLDSEVKLELKTLPSHL' A
#
# COMPACT_ATOMS: atom_id res chain seq x y z
N MET A 1 13.59 8.06 -22.57
CA MET A 1 12.18 8.12 -23.02
C MET A 1 11.33 7.49 -21.91
N LYS A 2 10.51 8.27 -21.19
CA LYS A 2 9.48 7.76 -20.26
C LYS A 2 8.17 7.67 -21.06
N HIS A 3 7.43 6.57 -20.94
CA HIS A 3 6.11 6.40 -21.57
C HIS A 3 5.01 6.83 -20.58
N PRO A 4 4.24 7.89 -20.85
CA PRO A 4 3.32 8.49 -19.88
C PRO A 4 1.90 7.89 -19.87
N LYS A 5 1.71 6.60 -20.15
CA LYS A 5 0.36 6.00 -20.31
C LYS A 5 0.07 4.69 -19.56
N ASP A 6 0.95 4.19 -18.71
CA ASP A 6 0.67 2.98 -17.89
C ASP A 6 -0.16 3.32 -16.64
N LYS A 7 -1.25 4.08 -16.77
CA LYS A 7 -2.08 4.45 -15.61
C LYS A 7 -3.36 3.64 -15.45
N ASP A 8 -3.80 2.88 -16.46
CA ASP A 8 -5.07 2.15 -16.36
C ASP A 8 -5.06 0.79 -17.08
N VAL A 9 -4.02 -0.02 -16.88
CA VAL A 9 -4.14 -1.46 -17.18
C VAL A 9 -4.83 -2.12 -15.98
N TYR A 10 -6.13 -1.82 -15.82
CA TYR A 10 -7.00 -2.58 -14.94
C TYR A 10 -7.06 -4.01 -15.51
N PHE A 11 -6.32 -4.93 -14.89
CA PHE A 11 -6.38 -6.34 -15.25
C PHE A 11 -7.83 -6.78 -15.11
N LYS A 12 -8.50 -6.98 -16.24
CA LYS A 12 -9.90 -7.40 -16.27
C LYS A 12 -9.93 -8.86 -15.86
N LEU A 13 -10.23 -9.10 -14.58
CA LEU A 13 -10.37 -10.45 -14.03
C LEU A 13 -11.46 -11.19 -14.79
N ASP A 14 -11.19 -12.41 -15.20
CA ASP A 14 -12.24 -13.27 -15.73
C ASP A 14 -13.05 -13.90 -14.59
N ALA A 15 -14.17 -14.54 -14.94
CA ALA A 15 -15.06 -15.14 -13.94
C ALA A 15 -14.38 -16.20 -13.06
N THR A 16 -13.32 -16.83 -13.56
CA THR A 16 -12.53 -17.81 -12.80
C THR A 16 -11.63 -17.10 -11.81
N ASP A 17 -10.94 -16.05 -12.25
CA ASP A 17 -10.07 -15.26 -11.37
C ASP A 17 -10.88 -14.58 -10.26
N GLU A 18 -12.08 -14.09 -10.57
CA GLU A 18 -13.00 -13.52 -9.59
C GLU A 18 -13.47 -14.57 -8.57
N ALA A 19 -13.81 -15.78 -9.03
CA ALA A 19 -14.19 -16.88 -8.14
C ALA A 19 -13.02 -17.32 -7.24
N ILE A 20 -11.79 -17.33 -7.75
CA ILE A 20 -10.57 -17.64 -6.98
C ILE A 20 -10.33 -16.54 -5.93
N LEU A 21 -10.48 -15.26 -6.29
CA LEU A 21 -10.34 -14.16 -5.34
C LEU A 21 -11.37 -14.27 -4.20
N VAL A 22 -12.63 -14.59 -4.51
CA VAL A 22 -13.68 -14.76 -3.51
C VAL A 22 -13.40 -15.96 -2.60
N ALA A 23 -13.00 -17.10 -3.18
CA ALA A 23 -12.67 -18.30 -2.42
C ALA A 23 -11.44 -18.07 -1.52
N THR A 24 -10.40 -17.39 -2.01
CA THR A 24 -9.20 -17.08 -1.23
C THR A 24 -9.50 -16.12 -0.09
N LYS A 25 -10.34 -15.09 -0.31
CA LYS A 25 -10.83 -14.22 0.78
C LYS A 25 -11.62 -14.97 1.86
N GLN A 26 -12.43 -15.95 1.50
CA GLN A 26 -13.16 -16.79 2.48
C GLN A 26 -12.25 -17.72 3.27
N VAL A 27 -11.17 -18.22 2.67
CA VAL A 27 -10.23 -19.17 3.31
C VAL A 27 -9.17 -18.43 4.12
N HIS A 28 -8.88 -17.17 3.79
CA HIS A 28 -7.93 -16.35 4.53
C HIS A 28 -8.52 -16.00 5.89
N ARG A 29 -8.01 -16.66 6.94
CA ARG A 29 -8.19 -16.14 8.30
C ARG A 29 -7.27 -14.95 8.45
N SER A 30 -7.83 -13.75 8.26
CA SER A 30 -7.16 -12.49 8.55
C SER A 30 -6.48 -12.59 9.90
N SER A 31 -5.24 -12.13 9.97
CA SER A 31 -4.55 -12.02 11.26
C SER A 31 -5.39 -11.16 12.21
N PRO A 32 -5.26 -11.31 13.53
CA PRO A 32 -5.98 -10.47 14.48
C PRO A 32 -5.78 -8.96 14.22
N LEU A 33 -4.60 -8.56 13.72
CA LEU A 33 -4.30 -7.18 13.33
C LEU A 33 -5.06 -6.76 12.06
N GLU A 34 -5.01 -7.56 10.99
CA GLU A 34 -5.78 -7.27 9.77
C GLU A 34 -7.28 -7.25 10.03
N GLN A 35 -7.78 -8.13 10.90
CA GLN A 35 -9.19 -8.18 11.27
C GLN A 35 -9.59 -6.96 12.10
N ALA A 36 -8.73 -6.52 13.02
CA ALA A 36 -8.96 -5.27 13.77
C ALA A 36 -8.99 -4.06 12.83
N LEU A 37 -8.07 -3.99 11.87
CA LEU A 37 -8.04 -2.90 10.88
C LEU A 37 -9.27 -2.93 9.96
N MET A 38 -9.69 -4.10 9.46
CA MET A 38 -10.89 -4.24 8.63
C MET A 38 -12.18 -3.91 9.39
N ASN A 39 -12.33 -4.37 10.64
CA ASN A 39 -13.55 -4.11 11.41
C ASN A 39 -13.68 -2.62 11.76
N VAL A 40 -12.56 -1.92 11.96
CA VAL A 40 -12.57 -0.47 12.21
C VAL A 40 -12.92 0.32 10.95
N LEU A 41 -12.63 -0.19 9.75
CA LEU A 41 -13.02 0.46 8.49
C LEU A 41 -14.53 0.50 8.28
N ASP A 42 -15.28 -0.51 8.75
CA ASP A 42 -16.75 -0.51 8.65
C ASP A 42 -17.41 0.45 9.66
N ASP A 43 -16.68 0.82 10.72
CA ASP A 43 -17.13 1.75 11.77
C ASP A 43 -16.67 3.21 11.53
N LEU A 44 -15.84 3.43 10.50
CA LEU A 44 -15.24 4.73 10.18
C LEU A 44 -16.27 5.61 9.48
N ASP A 45 -16.43 6.85 9.96
CA ASP A 45 -17.27 7.82 9.26
C ASP A 45 -16.50 8.57 8.16
N SER A 46 -17.25 9.34 7.34
CA SER A 46 -16.67 10.06 6.20
C SER A 46 -15.64 11.12 6.63
N ASP A 47 -15.78 11.69 7.82
CA ASP A 47 -14.88 12.74 8.30
C ASP A 47 -13.54 12.09 8.73
N GLU A 48 -13.61 10.93 9.39
CA GLU A 48 -12.44 10.13 9.76
C GLU A 48 -11.71 9.55 8.53
N GLU A 49 -12.43 9.14 7.47
CA GLU A 49 -11.83 8.74 6.18
C GLU A 49 -11.08 9.89 5.51
N ASP A 50 -11.65 11.09 5.52
CA ASP A 50 -11.03 12.29 4.95
C ASP A 50 -9.75 12.68 5.73
N GLU A 51 -9.75 12.59 7.06
CA GLU A 51 -8.57 12.86 7.90
C GLU A 51 -7.41 11.90 7.58
N ILE A 52 -7.70 10.60 7.39
CA ILE A 52 -6.71 9.60 6.97
C ILE A 52 -6.19 9.96 5.56
N GLY A 53 -7.07 10.39 4.66
CA GLY A 53 -6.71 10.83 3.31
C GLY A 53 -5.74 12.01 3.29
N GLU A 54 -5.95 13.01 4.15
CA GLU A 54 -5.03 14.15 4.30
C GLU A 54 -3.69 13.71 4.89
N CYS A 55 -3.70 12.87 5.92
CA CYS A 55 -2.48 12.33 6.52
C CYS A 55 -1.63 11.55 5.49
N LEU A 56 -2.26 10.79 4.61
CA LEU A 56 -1.56 10.05 3.54
C LEU A 56 -0.94 10.98 2.51
N LYS A 57 -1.61 12.09 2.14
CA LYS A 57 -1.03 13.11 1.24
C LYS A 57 0.20 13.76 1.87
N GLU A 58 0.09 14.16 3.14
CA GLU A 58 1.22 14.73 3.87
C GLU A 58 2.40 13.77 3.88
N LEU A 59 2.18 12.48 4.17
CA LEU A 59 3.22 11.46 4.16
C LEU A 59 3.88 11.25 2.79
N ASP A 60 3.10 11.28 1.70
CA ASP A 60 3.61 11.18 0.34
C ASP A 60 4.47 12.40 -0.02
N ASP A 61 4.07 13.60 0.45
CA ASP A 61 4.86 14.83 0.32
C ASP A 61 6.15 14.80 1.18
N PHE A 62 6.19 14.00 2.26
CA PHE A 62 7.38 13.78 3.09
C PHE A 62 8.39 12.78 2.49
N ASP A 63 7.97 11.84 1.63
CA ASP A 63 8.87 10.84 1.02
C ASP A 63 9.87 11.47 0.02
N ASP A 64 9.60 12.70 -0.42
CA ASP A 64 10.55 13.53 -1.18
C ASP A 64 11.72 14.08 -0.32
N LEU A 65 11.65 13.95 1.01
CA LEU A 65 12.66 14.51 1.93
C LEU A 65 13.76 13.52 2.34
N ASP A 66 13.64 12.22 2.02
CA ASP A 66 14.58 11.18 2.47
C ASP A 66 15.50 10.64 1.37
N SER A 67 15.72 11.43 0.31
CA SER A 67 16.76 11.13 -0.68
C SER A 67 18.18 11.53 -0.25
N GLU A 68 18.34 12.29 0.85
CA GLU A 68 19.65 12.80 1.29
C GLU A 68 20.32 11.99 2.43
N VAL A 69 19.62 11.09 3.14
CA VAL A 69 20.25 10.15 4.11
C VAL A 69 20.77 8.86 3.47
N LYS A 70 20.66 8.72 2.14
CA LYS A 70 21.16 7.55 1.39
C LYS A 70 22.69 7.54 1.16
N LEU A 71 23.43 8.40 1.85
CA LEU A 71 24.89 8.46 1.88
C LEU A 71 25.29 8.41 3.36
N GLU A 72 25.53 7.24 3.97
CA GLU A 72 26.89 6.94 4.44
C GLU A 72 27.11 5.48 4.86
N LEU A 73 26.12 4.58 4.76
CA LEU A 73 26.31 3.16 5.10
C LEU A 73 27.06 2.34 4.03
N LYS A 74 27.59 3.00 2.98
CA LYS A 74 28.29 2.36 1.85
C LYS A 74 29.81 2.40 1.97
N THR A 75 30.37 3.04 3.00
CA THR A 75 31.82 3.17 3.18
C THR A 75 32.27 2.55 4.51
N LEU A 76 31.93 1.28 4.73
CA LEU A 76 32.78 0.44 5.57
C LEU A 76 33.64 -0.43 4.64
N PRO A 77 34.99 -0.31 4.68
CA PRO A 77 35.86 -1.12 3.85
C PRO A 77 35.72 -2.58 4.25
N SER A 78 35.25 -3.39 3.31
CA SER A 78 35.01 -4.82 3.48
C SER A 78 36.28 -5.63 3.22
N HIS A 79 37.43 -5.34 3.84
CA HIS A 79 38.64 -6.16 3.63
C HIS A 79 39.53 -6.30 4.87
N LEU A 80 39.71 -7.58 5.24
CA LEU A 80 40.76 -8.28 6.03
C LEU A 80 41.10 -7.81 7.46
#